data_AF-A0A957CB31-F1
#
_entry.id   AF-A0A957CB31-F1
#
_cell.length_a   1.000
_cell.length_b   1.000
_cell.length_c   1.000
_cell.angle_alpha   90.00
_cell.angle_beta   90.00
_cell.angle_gamma   90.00
#
_symmetry.space_group_name_H-M   'P 1'
#
loop_
_entity.id
_entity.type
_entity.pdbx_description
1 polymer ?
#
loop_
_entity_poly.entity_id
_entity_poly.type
_entity_poly.pdbx_seq_one_letter_code
_entity_poly.pdbx_strand_id
1 'polypeptide(L)'
;YLALVDGQVQPPTALIDAPIGRDLQQRKKMAVIPYGRSSAHSRPAQTQYDTITAYDDHTLLRCELHTGRTHQIRVHLAYIGFPIVGDKVYGRRKQSIRLGRQFLHASVLRLKRPSDNEELTLHAELPPELDAILQKLNE
;
A
#
# COMPACT_ATOMS: atom_id res chain seq x y z
N TYR A 1 -4.29 5.01 4.83
CA TYR A 1 -3.59 3.76 5.19
C TYR A 1 -2.19 4.08 5.68
N LEU A 2 -1.65 3.25 6.56
CA LEU A 2 -0.23 3.22 6.92
C LEU A 2 0.40 1.96 6.31
N ALA A 3 1.56 2.11 5.68
CA ALA A 3 2.30 1.01 5.07
C ALA A 3 3.79 1.12 5.40
N LEU A 4 4.38 0.07 5.97
CA LEU A 4 5.84 -0.03 6.08
C LEU A 4 6.37 -0.76 4.85
N VAL A 5 7.29 -0.14 4.13
CA VAL A 5 7.88 -0.72 2.91
C VAL A 5 9.37 -0.98 3.07
N ASP A 6 9.87 -1.93 2.28
CA ASP A 6 11.30 -2.22 2.15
C ASP A 6 11.99 -1.18 1.25
N GLY A 7 13.03 -0.53 1.77
CA GLY A 7 13.85 0.46 1.11
C GLY A 7 13.51 1.91 1.47
N GLN A 8 14.36 2.82 0.99
CA GLN A 8 14.20 4.27 1.15
C GLN A 8 13.41 4.84 -0.03
N VAL A 9 12.18 5.27 0.24
CA VAL A 9 11.28 5.75 -0.83
C VAL A 9 11.66 7.18 -1.24
N GLN A 10 11.88 7.36 -2.53
CA GLN A 10 12.10 8.66 -3.16
C GLN A 10 11.25 8.77 -4.43
N PRO A 11 10.62 9.92 -4.70
CA PRO A 11 10.52 11.11 -3.83
C PRO A 11 9.65 10.86 -2.58
N PRO A 12 9.69 11.72 -1.54
CA PRO A 12 8.93 11.53 -0.29
C PRO A 12 7.42 11.62 -0.48
N THR A 13 6.94 12.29 -1.52
CA THR A 13 5.51 12.32 -1.88
C THR A 13 5.38 12.06 -3.38
N ALA A 14 4.48 11.17 -3.78
CA ALA A 14 4.11 10.99 -5.17
C ALA A 14 2.70 10.43 -5.35
N LEU A 15 2.17 10.61 -6.56
CA LEU A 15 0.99 9.93 -7.07
C LEU A 15 1.40 8.78 -7.98
N ILE A 16 1.02 7.56 -7.62
CA ILE A 16 1.16 6.38 -8.48
C ILE A 16 -0.13 6.25 -9.29
N ASP A 17 -0.09 6.72 -10.55
CA ASP A 17 -1.16 6.53 -11.52
C ASP A 17 -0.77 5.42 -12.50
N ALA A 18 -1.16 4.20 -12.15
CA ALA A 18 -0.77 3.01 -12.89
C ALA A 18 -1.93 2.01 -12.90
N PRO A 19 -2.53 1.71 -14.06
CA PRO A 19 -3.72 0.88 -14.12
C PRO A 19 -3.43 -0.56 -13.69
N ILE A 20 -4.38 -1.15 -12.95
CA ILE A 20 -4.24 -2.48 -12.37
C ILE A 20 -5.21 -3.43 -13.06
N GLY A 21 -4.69 -4.58 -13.46
CA GLY A 21 -5.45 -5.71 -13.98
C GLY A 21 -4.98 -7.02 -13.38
N ARG A 22 -5.63 -8.10 -13.81
CA ARG A 22 -5.26 -9.46 -13.38
C ARG A 22 -4.01 -9.91 -14.13
N ASP A 23 -3.02 -10.41 -13.40
CA ASP A 23 -1.76 -10.86 -13.97
C ASP A 23 -2.01 -11.95 -15.03
N LEU A 24 -1.39 -11.79 -16.21
CA LEU A 24 -1.60 -12.64 -17.37
C LEU A 24 -0.98 -14.04 -17.21
N GLN A 25 0.16 -14.13 -16.50
CA GLN A 25 0.87 -15.39 -16.27
C GLN A 25 0.41 -16.05 -14.96
N GLN A 26 0.25 -15.26 -13.92
CA GLN A 26 -0.16 -15.71 -12.59
C GLN A 26 -1.56 -15.20 -12.28
N ARG A 27 -2.58 -15.79 -12.89
CA ARG A 27 -3.99 -15.38 -12.78
C ARG A 27 -4.57 -15.32 -11.36
N LYS A 28 -3.85 -15.68 -10.29
CA LYS A 28 -4.25 -15.43 -8.88
C LYS A 28 -3.74 -14.09 -8.34
N LYS A 29 -2.89 -13.38 -9.08
CA LYS A 29 -2.30 -12.10 -8.73
C LYS A 29 -2.89 -10.95 -9.56
N MET A 30 -2.76 -9.76 -9.01
CA MET A 30 -2.96 -8.48 -9.70
C MET A 30 -1.60 -7.91 -10.11
N ALA A 31 -1.54 -7.18 -11.21
CA ALA A 31 -0.33 -6.53 -11.72
C ALA A 31 -0.68 -5.17 -12.34
N VAL A 32 0.32 -4.28 -12.45
CA VAL A 32 0.20 -3.08 -13.28
C VAL A 32 0.24 -3.52 -14.75
N ILE A 33 -0.80 -3.19 -15.51
CA ILE A 33 -0.93 -3.56 -16.93
C ILE A 33 -1.19 -2.29 -17.74
N PRO A 34 -0.18 -1.80 -18.51
CA PRO A 34 -0.36 -0.63 -19.35
C PRO A 34 -1.53 -0.78 -20.32
N TYR A 35 -2.19 0.35 -20.61
CA TYR A 35 -3.25 0.39 -21.61
C TYR A 35 -2.72 -0.15 -22.97
N GLY A 36 -3.53 -0.96 -23.65
CA GLY A 36 -3.19 -1.48 -24.99
C GLY A 36 -2.50 -2.85 -25.05
N ARG A 37 -1.87 -3.36 -23.97
CA ARG A 37 -1.27 -4.71 -24.00
C ARG A 37 -2.24 -5.86 -23.73
N SER A 38 -3.36 -5.59 -23.05
CA SER A 38 -4.49 -6.49 -22.80
C SER A 38 -5.57 -5.68 -22.07
N SER A 39 -6.21 -4.74 -22.79
CA SER A 39 -7.10 -3.72 -22.21
C SER A 39 -8.39 -4.27 -21.61
N ALA A 40 -8.76 -5.53 -21.89
CA ALA A 40 -10.07 -6.06 -21.50
C ALA A 40 -10.34 -6.00 -19.98
N HIS A 41 -9.30 -5.97 -19.13
CA HIS A 41 -9.48 -6.03 -17.67
C HIS A 41 -8.56 -5.12 -16.85
N SER A 42 -7.76 -4.23 -17.47
CA SER A 42 -6.97 -3.25 -16.73
C SER A 42 -7.83 -2.05 -16.39
N ARG A 43 -7.88 -1.65 -15.13
CA ARG A 43 -8.72 -0.55 -14.64
C ARG A 43 -7.82 0.58 -14.11
N PRO A 44 -8.21 1.86 -14.30
CA PRO A 44 -7.51 2.98 -13.69
C PRO A 44 -7.36 2.77 -12.18
N ALA A 45 -6.16 3.06 -11.68
CA ALA A 45 -5.83 2.92 -10.28
C ALA A 45 -4.85 4.01 -9.86
N GLN A 46 -5.20 4.75 -8.81
CA GLN A 46 -4.45 5.90 -8.31
C GLN A 46 -4.26 5.80 -6.80
N THR A 47 -3.00 5.77 -6.38
CA THR A 47 -2.58 5.77 -4.97
C THR A 47 -1.61 6.92 -4.76
N GLN A 48 -1.94 7.85 -3.88
CA GLN A 48 -0.99 8.85 -3.40
C GLN A 48 -0.29 8.31 -2.15
N TYR A 49 1.00 8.62 -2.00
CA TYR A 49 1.71 8.37 -0.75
C TYR A 49 2.48 9.59 -0.28
N ASP A 50 2.65 9.68 1.04
CA ASP A 50 3.56 10.60 1.72
C ASP A 50 4.44 9.80 2.69
N THR A 51 5.73 10.08 2.71
CA THR A 51 6.66 9.56 3.71
C THR A 51 6.36 10.20 5.06
N ILE A 52 6.06 9.36 6.05
CA ILE A 52 5.93 9.78 7.45
C ILE A 52 7.30 9.75 8.12
N THR A 53 8.01 8.64 7.96
CA THR A 53 9.32 8.41 8.59
C THR A 53 10.16 7.55 7.66
N ALA A 54 11.40 7.97 7.42
CA ALA A 54 12.41 7.16 6.76
C ALA A 54 13.30 6.53 7.82
N TYR A 55 13.54 5.23 7.67
CA TYR A 55 14.51 4.43 8.43
C TYR A 55 15.66 4.04 7.50
N ASP A 56 16.66 3.34 8.02
CA ASP A 56 17.82 2.92 7.22
C ASP A 56 17.41 2.08 6.01
N ASP A 57 16.71 0.95 6.25
CA ASP A 57 16.31 0.00 5.21
C ASP A 57 14.79 -0.02 4.96
N HIS A 58 14.04 0.89 5.59
CA HIS A 58 12.58 0.90 5.55
C HIS A 58 12.01 2.31 5.45
N THR A 59 10.79 2.43 4.96
CA THR A 59 10.05 3.71 4.99
C THR A 59 8.63 3.47 5.47
N LEU A 60 8.17 4.26 6.44
CA LEU A 60 6.76 4.32 6.82
C LEU A 60 6.04 5.35 5.94
N LEU A 61 5.04 4.89 5.20
CA LEU A 61 4.24 5.70 4.29
C LEU A 61 2.81 5.87 4.82
N ARG A 62 2.26 7.06 4.63
CA ARG A 62 0.82 7.29 4.56
C ARG A 62 0.37 7.09 3.12
N CYS A 63 -0.53 6.15 2.87
CA CYS A 63 -1.12 5.96 1.55
C CYS A 63 -2.59 6.40 1.53
N GLU A 64 -2.95 7.21 0.54
CA GLU A 64 -4.30 7.63 0.23
C GLU A 64 -4.77 6.99 -1.09
N LEU A 65 -6.00 6.48 -1.08
CA LEU A 65 -6.60 5.81 -2.22
C LEU A 65 -7.59 6.73 -2.91
N HIS A 66 -7.33 7.10 -4.16
CA HIS A 66 -8.31 7.76 -5.02
C HIS A 66 -9.22 6.74 -5.73
N THR A 67 -8.77 5.49 -5.80
CA THR A 67 -9.53 4.35 -6.32
C THR A 67 -9.39 3.15 -5.39
N GLY A 68 -10.36 2.23 -5.40
CA GLY A 68 -10.28 0.97 -4.64
C GLY A 68 -10.19 -0.25 -5.55
N ARG A 69 -9.01 -0.59 -6.08
CA ARG A 69 -8.79 -1.85 -6.82
C ARG A 69 -8.23 -2.95 -5.89
N THR A 70 -8.45 -4.21 -6.26
CA THR A 70 -7.93 -5.35 -5.50
C THR A 70 -6.40 -5.25 -5.36
N HIS A 71 -5.90 -5.33 -4.12
CA HIS A 71 -4.48 -5.24 -3.79
C HIS A 71 -3.78 -3.95 -4.22
N GLN A 72 -4.52 -2.87 -4.48
CA GLN A 72 -3.96 -1.68 -5.14
C GLN A 72 -2.67 -1.15 -4.53
N ILE A 73 -2.66 -0.82 -3.23
CA ILE A 73 -1.47 -0.31 -2.52
C ILE A 73 -0.31 -1.32 -2.63
N ARG A 74 -0.60 -2.61 -2.41
CA ARG A 74 0.41 -3.69 -2.43
C ARG A 74 1.08 -3.81 -3.79
N VAL A 75 0.28 -3.77 -4.86
CA VAL A 75 0.75 -3.85 -6.25
C VAL A 75 1.51 -2.59 -6.65
N HIS A 76 0.98 -1.42 -6.34
CA HIS A 76 1.59 -0.13 -6.68
C HIS A 76 2.95 0.06 -6.01
N LEU A 77 3.03 -0.17 -4.69
CA LEU A 77 4.28 -0.01 -3.95
C LEU A 77 5.34 -1.04 -4.41
N ALA A 78 4.94 -2.29 -4.68
CA ALA A 78 5.83 -3.26 -5.29
C ALA A 78 6.26 -2.89 -6.71
N TYR A 79 5.36 -2.31 -7.51
CA TYR A 79 5.62 -1.87 -8.88
C TYR A 79 6.68 -0.77 -8.94
N ILE A 80 6.68 0.17 -7.98
CA ILE A 80 7.72 1.21 -7.87
C ILE A 80 8.99 0.74 -7.13
N GLY A 81 9.08 -0.55 -6.78
CA GLY A 81 10.28 -1.16 -6.20
C GLY A 81 10.35 -1.21 -4.67
N PHE A 82 9.32 -0.70 -3.98
CA PHE A 82 9.26 -0.60 -2.51
C PHE A 82 8.11 -1.45 -1.96
N PRO A 83 8.21 -2.78 -2.00
CA PRO A 83 7.11 -3.64 -1.58
C PRO A 83 6.85 -3.54 -0.07
N ILE A 84 5.62 -3.87 0.34
CA ILE A 84 5.20 -3.82 1.74
C ILE A 84 5.88 -4.94 2.55
N VAL A 85 6.39 -4.61 3.72
CA VAL A 85 6.97 -5.54 4.69
C VAL A 85 5.94 -6.62 5.08
N GLY A 86 6.38 -7.88 5.08
CA GLY A 86 5.53 -9.02 5.45
C GLY A 86 4.53 -9.46 4.38
N ASP A 87 4.48 -8.80 3.21
CA ASP A 87 3.62 -9.22 2.10
C ASP A 87 4.11 -10.52 1.45
N LYS A 88 3.34 -11.59 1.56
CA LYS A 88 3.70 -12.92 1.01
C LYS A 88 3.55 -13.04 -0.51
N VAL A 89 2.85 -12.10 -1.16
CA VAL A 89 2.49 -12.18 -2.59
C VAL A 89 3.36 -11.26 -3.43
N TYR A 90 3.54 -10.02 -2.97
CA TYR A 90 4.26 -8.94 -3.66
C TYR A 90 5.54 -8.50 -2.94
N GLY A 91 5.77 -9.02 -1.73
CA GLY A 91 6.96 -8.73 -0.92
C GLY A 91 8.22 -9.42 -1.40
N ARG A 92 9.32 -9.09 -0.72
CA ARG A 92 10.61 -9.76 -0.92
C ARG A 92 10.50 -11.26 -0.60
N ARG A 93 11.20 -12.10 -1.36
CA ARG A 93 11.23 -13.56 -1.15
C ARG A 93 11.76 -13.93 0.25
N LYS A 94 12.80 -13.23 0.70
CA LYS A 94 13.29 -13.28 2.08
C LYS A 94 12.69 -12.06 2.79
N GLN A 95 11.87 -12.30 3.80
CA GLN A 95 11.30 -11.23 4.62
C GLN A 95 12.43 -10.46 5.32
N SER A 96 12.41 -9.13 5.20
CA SER A 96 13.28 -8.22 5.96
C SER A 96 12.95 -8.25 7.45
N ILE A 97 11.65 -8.19 7.76
CA ILE A 97 11.09 -8.32 9.10
C ILE A 97 10.11 -9.50 9.09
N ARG A 98 10.28 -10.44 10.03
CA ARG A 98 9.38 -11.58 10.18
C ARG A 98 8.03 -11.10 10.69
N LEU A 99 7.04 -11.12 9.81
CA LEU A 99 5.67 -10.73 10.12
C LEU A 99 4.70 -11.72 9.47
N GLY A 100 3.68 -12.14 10.23
CA GLY A 100 2.67 -13.12 9.78
C GLY A 100 1.69 -12.58 8.74
N ARG A 101 1.65 -11.25 8.58
CA ARG A 101 0.75 -10.44 7.75
C ARG A 101 1.53 -9.36 6.99
N GLN A 102 0.88 -8.66 6.07
CA GLN A 102 1.41 -7.42 5.51
C GLN A 102 1.32 -6.27 6.54
N PHE A 103 2.37 -5.44 6.62
CA PHE A 103 2.35 -4.19 7.35
C PHE A 103 1.57 -3.14 6.54
N LEU A 104 0.26 -3.33 6.46
CA LEU A 104 -0.69 -2.42 5.84
C LEU A 104 -1.90 -2.27 6.77
N HIS A 105 -2.13 -1.05 7.23
CA HIS A 105 -3.16 -0.74 8.21
C HIS A 105 -4.10 0.37 7.72
N ALA A 106 -5.40 0.13 7.81
CA ALA A 106 -6.42 1.12 7.47
C ALA A 106 -6.67 2.04 8.67
N SER A 107 -5.78 3.03 8.87
CA SER A 107 -5.79 3.89 10.06
C SER A 107 -6.91 4.92 10.11
N VAL A 108 -7.38 5.39 8.95
CA VAL A 108 -8.39 6.46 8.83
C VAL A 108 -9.34 6.12 7.68
N LEU A 109 -10.64 6.27 7.92
CA LEU A 109 -11.69 6.21 6.91
C LEU A 109 -12.52 7.49 7.00
N ARG A 110 -12.63 8.21 5.88
CA ARG A 110 -13.50 9.39 5.73
C ARG A 110 -14.59 9.07 4.72
N LEU A 111 -15.84 9.30 5.10
CA LEU A 111 -16.99 9.15 4.21
C LEU A 111 -18.08 10.16 4.57
N LYS A 112 -18.99 10.40 3.63
CA LYS A 112 -20.25 11.07 3.93
C LYS A 112 -21.23 10.05 4.48
N ARG A 113 -21.84 10.35 5.61
CA ARG A 113 -22.84 9.49 6.23
C ARG A 113 -24.09 9.43 5.32
N PRO A 114 -24.61 8.25 4.97
CA PRO A 114 -25.74 8.16 4.03
C PRO A 114 -27.04 8.81 4.51
N SER A 115 -27.21 8.99 5.83
CA SER A 115 -28.44 9.53 6.41
C SER A 115 -28.59 11.04 6.27
N ASP A 116 -27.50 11.79 6.40
CA ASP A 116 -27.52 13.26 6.54
C ASP A 116 -26.43 13.97 5.73
N ASN A 117 -25.60 13.22 4.99
CA ASN A 117 -24.45 13.71 4.22
C ASN A 117 -23.37 14.43 5.05
N GLU A 118 -23.41 14.33 6.38
CA GLU A 118 -22.35 14.88 7.22
C GLU A 118 -21.05 14.08 7.05
N GLU A 119 -19.92 14.76 7.21
CA GLU A 119 -18.62 14.10 7.17
C GLU A 119 -18.42 13.25 8.43
N LEU A 120 -18.13 11.97 8.21
CA LEU A 120 -17.77 11.03 9.26
C LEU A 120 -16.32 10.61 9.06
N THR A 121 -15.50 10.85 10.08
CA THR A 121 -14.11 10.35 10.15
C THR A 121 -14.00 9.30 11.23
N LEU A 122 -13.58 8.09 10.84
CA LEU A 122 -13.31 6.98 11.74
C LEU A 122 -11.81 6.74 11.80
N HIS A 123 -11.31 6.46 12.99
CA HIS A 123 -9.90 6.14 13.24
C HIS A 123 -9.77 4.71 13.78
N ALA A 124 -8.72 4.02 13.36
CA ALA A 124 -8.35 2.72 13.90
C ALA A 124 -6.90 2.79 14.40
N GLU A 125 -6.70 2.52 15.68
CA GLU A 125 -5.38 2.48 16.30
C GLU A 125 -4.48 1.44 15.62
N LEU A 126 -3.17 1.72 15.61
CA LEU A 126 -2.20 0.80 15.05
C LEU A 126 -2.13 -0.46 15.94
N PRO A 127 -2.25 -1.68 15.37
CA PRO A 127 -2.13 -2.90 16.16
C PRO A 127 -0.80 -2.96 16.92
N PRO A 128 -0.77 -3.43 18.18
CA PRO A 128 0.45 -3.44 18.99
C PRO A 128 1.63 -4.18 18.34
N GLU A 129 1.36 -5.23 17.56
CA GLU A 129 2.38 -5.97 16.81
C GLU A 129 3.11 -5.11 15.76
N LEU A 130 2.40 -4.15 15.15
CA LEU A 130 2.94 -3.25 14.13
C LEU A 130 3.66 -2.08 14.80
N ASP A 131 3.11 -1.57 15.90
CA ASP A 131 3.73 -0.50 16.69
C ASP A 131 5.09 -0.93 17.26
N ALA A 132 5.17 -2.13 17.84
CA ALA A 132 6.42 -2.70 18.36
C ALA A 132 7.51 -2.85 17.28
N ILE A 133 7.13 -3.00 16.01
CA ILE A 133 8.09 -3.01 14.89
C ILE A 133 8.61 -1.59 14.62
N LEU A 134 7.74 -0.57 14.62
CA LEU A 134 8.16 0.82 14.41
C LEU A 134 9.07 1.32 15.53
N GLN A 135 8.77 0.94 16.78
CA GLN A 135 9.62 1.26 17.92
C GLN A 135 11.04 0.71 17.75
N LYS A 136 11.18 -0.56 17.35
CA LYS A 136 12.48 -1.19 17.08
C LYS A 136 13.26 -0.58 15.92
N LEU A 137 12.58 0.05 14.97
CA LEU A 137 13.23 0.74 13.85
C LEU A 137 13.69 2.16 14.22
N ASN A 138 13.16 2.73 15.31
CA ASN A 138 13.58 4.03 15.84
C ASN A 138 14.78 3.94 16.80
N GLU A 139 15.14 2.72 17.24
CA GLU A 139 16.31 2.44 18.09
C GLU A 139 17.60 2.38 17.27
#